data_AF-A0A8S0R528-F1
#
_entry.id   AF-A0A8S0R528-F1
#
_cell.length_a   1.000
_cell.length_b   1.000
_cell.length_c   1.000
_cell.angle_alpha   90.00
_cell.angle_beta   90.00
_cell.angle_gamma   90.00
#
_symmetry.space_group_name_H-M   'P 1'
#
loop_
_entity.id
_entity.type
_entity.pdbx_description
1 polymer ?
#
loop_
_entity_poly.entity_id
_entity_poly.type
_entity_poly.pdbx_seq_one_letter_code
_entity_poly.pdbx_strand_id
1 'polypeptide(L)'
;MMFPKGGWEIDEDIKLAASRETLEEAGVIGLLGDKLGEWIFKSKKQDKFHEGSMFSLLVTEELDVWPEKNVRQRKWMTVNEAREVCAHSWMKEALNAFVRQFLLLQSREDESVASCRAEELRASIEDQVVEEKVDFYLVDGWASHPVSCSN
;
A
#
# COMPACT_ATOMS: atom_id res chain seq x y z
N MET A 1 11.69 -4.33 7.50
CA MET A 1 10.27 -3.93 7.43
C MET A 1 9.51 -4.94 6.59
N MET A 2 8.21 -5.13 6.84
CA MET A 2 7.25 -5.89 6.03
C MET A 2 5.93 -5.11 6.04
N PHE A 3 5.15 -5.20 4.96
CA PHE A 3 3.77 -4.70 4.94
C PHE A 3 2.82 -5.66 5.67
N PRO A 4 1.65 -5.20 6.17
CA PRO A 4 0.56 -6.07 6.58
C PRO A 4 0.20 -7.03 5.46
N LYS A 5 0.02 -8.32 5.77
CA LYS A 5 -0.31 -9.36 4.77
C LYS A 5 -0.73 -10.69 5.38
N GLY A 6 -1.71 -11.37 4.81
CA GLY A 6 -2.04 -12.72 5.27
C GLY A 6 -2.86 -13.55 4.31
N GLY A 7 -3.66 -14.45 4.89
CA GLY A 7 -4.51 -15.36 4.13
C GLY A 7 -5.80 -14.69 3.68
N TRP A 8 -6.43 -15.28 2.68
CA TRP A 8 -7.84 -15.09 2.38
C TRP A 8 -8.47 -16.46 2.20
N GLU A 9 -9.76 -16.59 2.48
CA GLU A 9 -10.52 -17.79 2.09
C GLU A 9 -11.09 -17.61 0.68
N ILE A 10 -11.42 -18.72 0.01
CA ILE A 10 -11.74 -18.74 -1.43
C ILE A 10 -13.05 -18.00 -1.74
N ASP A 11 -13.88 -17.80 -0.72
CA ASP A 11 -15.15 -17.11 -0.68
C ASP A 11 -15.09 -15.69 -0.06
N GLU A 12 -13.92 -15.22 0.37
CA GLU A 12 -13.71 -13.86 0.89
C GLU A 12 -13.39 -12.86 -0.25
N ASP A 13 -13.79 -11.60 -0.11
CA ASP A 13 -13.26 -10.53 -0.99
C ASP A 13 -11.83 -10.21 -0.56
N ILE A 14 -10.88 -10.27 -1.51
CA ILE A 14 -9.48 -9.87 -1.31
C ILE A 14 -9.32 -8.49 -0.66
N LYS A 15 -10.24 -7.55 -0.88
CA LYS A 15 -10.24 -6.24 -0.21
C LYS A 15 -10.64 -6.35 1.28
N LEU A 16 -11.62 -7.19 1.61
CA LEU A 16 -12.00 -7.42 3.00
C LEU A 16 -10.86 -8.12 3.75
N ALA A 17 -10.22 -9.11 3.13
CA ALA A 17 -9.05 -9.78 3.67
C ALA A 17 -7.92 -8.77 3.96
N ALA A 18 -7.55 -7.91 3.00
CA ALA A 18 -6.54 -6.87 3.21
C ALA A 18 -6.89 -5.94 4.39
N SER A 19 -8.11 -5.38 4.41
CA SER A 19 -8.59 -4.52 5.52
C SER A 19 -8.48 -5.20 6.88
N ARG A 20 -8.81 -6.49 6.97
CA ARG A 20 -8.70 -7.30 8.18
C ARG A 20 -7.23 -7.48 8.60
N GLU A 21 -6.34 -7.82 7.66
CA GLU A 21 -4.90 -7.99 7.92
C GLU A 21 -4.21 -6.69 8.36
N THR A 22 -4.59 -5.53 7.81
CA THR A 22 -4.09 -4.23 8.32
C THR A 22 -4.56 -3.93 9.74
N LEU A 23 -5.82 -4.25 10.07
CA LEU A 23 -6.32 -4.12 11.45
C LEU A 23 -5.58 -5.08 12.39
N GLU A 24 -5.40 -6.34 11.99
CA GLU A 24 -4.77 -7.39 12.81
C GLU A 24 -3.27 -7.17 13.02
N GLU A 25 -2.49 -6.95 11.95
CA GLU A 25 -1.03 -6.81 12.02
C GLU A 25 -0.58 -5.40 12.43
N ALA A 26 -1.26 -4.35 11.95
CA ALA A 26 -0.85 -2.95 12.15
C ALA A 26 -1.79 -2.13 13.05
N GLY A 27 -3.02 -2.55 13.33
CA GLY A 27 -3.95 -1.79 14.17
C GLY A 27 -4.43 -0.50 13.52
N VAL A 28 -4.70 -0.53 12.23
CA VAL A 28 -5.09 0.64 11.43
C VAL A 28 -6.39 0.34 10.70
N ILE A 29 -7.28 1.33 10.61
CA ILE A 29 -8.53 1.27 9.85
C ILE A 29 -8.51 2.37 8.79
N GLY A 30 -9.02 2.07 7.61
CA GLY A 30 -9.02 3.01 6.49
C GLY A 30 -9.97 2.62 5.36
N LEU A 31 -10.00 3.47 4.35
CA LEU A 31 -10.72 3.24 3.10
C LEU A 31 -9.76 2.63 2.08
N LEU A 32 -10.05 1.41 1.63
CA LEU A 32 -9.28 0.78 0.55
C LEU A 32 -9.58 1.45 -0.79
N GLY A 33 -8.52 1.95 -1.41
CA GLY A 33 -8.54 2.50 -2.75
C GLY A 33 -8.31 1.44 -3.83
N ASP A 34 -7.54 1.85 -4.83
CA ASP A 34 -7.21 1.04 -5.99
C ASP A 34 -6.09 0.03 -5.71
N LYS A 35 -6.08 -1.02 -6.53
CA LYS A 35 -5.05 -2.04 -6.58
C LYS A 35 -3.79 -1.48 -7.21
N LEU A 36 -2.68 -1.58 -6.49
CA LEU A 36 -1.38 -1.06 -6.90
C LEU A 36 -0.70 -1.93 -7.97
N GLY A 37 -0.96 -3.24 -7.94
CA GLY A 37 -0.36 -4.24 -8.82
C GLY A 37 -0.44 -5.64 -8.22
N GLU A 38 0.31 -6.57 -8.81
CA GLU A 38 0.46 -7.97 -8.37
C GLU A 38 1.96 -8.33 -8.39
N TRP A 39 2.42 -9.01 -7.36
CA TRP A 39 3.83 -9.39 -7.18
C TRP A 39 3.95 -10.82 -6.67
N ILE A 40 4.91 -11.56 -7.21
CA ILE A 40 5.22 -12.92 -6.75
C ILE A 40 6.38 -12.84 -5.75
N PHE A 41 6.18 -13.41 -4.56
CA PHE A 41 7.21 -13.51 -3.53
C PHE A 41 7.39 -14.96 -3.05
N LYS A 42 8.60 -15.26 -2.58
CA LYS A 42 8.95 -16.60 -2.08
C LYS A 42 8.81 -16.66 -0.56
N SER A 43 8.08 -17.65 -0.05
CA SER A 43 7.98 -17.85 1.40
C SER A 43 9.30 -18.35 1.99
N LYS A 44 9.64 -17.91 3.20
CA LYS A 44 10.82 -18.43 3.94
C LYS A 44 10.57 -19.82 4.56
N LYS A 45 9.31 -20.24 4.71
CA LYS A 45 8.93 -21.48 5.41
C LYS A 45 8.59 -22.65 4.49
N GLN A 46 8.17 -22.36 3.25
CA GLN A 46 7.88 -23.35 2.23
C GLN A 46 8.54 -22.85 0.95
N ASP A 47 9.14 -23.73 0.16
CA ASP A 47 9.86 -23.39 -1.09
C ASP A 47 8.90 -22.98 -2.24
N LYS A 48 7.75 -22.42 -1.88
CA LYS A 48 6.64 -22.06 -2.74
C LYS A 48 6.68 -20.56 -3.02
N PHE A 49 6.25 -20.24 -4.23
CA PHE A 49 5.92 -18.89 -4.63
C PHE A 49 4.47 -18.59 -4.23
N HIS A 50 4.25 -17.37 -3.78
CA HIS A 50 2.97 -16.82 -3.34
C HIS A 50 2.74 -15.55 -4.15
N GLU A 51 1.52 -15.35 -4.63
CA GLU A 51 1.11 -14.13 -5.32
C GLU A 51 0.64 -13.06 -4.31
N GLY A 52 0.69 -11.79 -4.71
CA GLY A 52 0.70 -10.63 -3.82
C GLY A 52 0.18 -9.33 -4.45
N SER A 53 -1.12 -9.02 -4.37
CA SER A 53 -1.74 -7.71 -4.64
C SER A 53 -1.41 -6.78 -3.51
N MET A 54 -0.90 -5.61 -3.85
CA MET A 54 -0.91 -4.51 -2.89
C MET A 54 -2.10 -3.60 -3.18
N PHE A 55 -2.78 -3.11 -2.15
CA PHE A 55 -3.80 -2.07 -2.27
C PHE A 55 -3.34 -0.80 -1.58
N SER A 56 -3.83 0.34 -2.06
CA SER A 56 -3.73 1.60 -1.32
C SER A 56 -4.79 1.62 -0.21
N LEU A 57 -4.39 2.03 1.00
CA LEU A 57 -5.31 2.28 2.11
C LEU A 57 -5.17 3.74 2.55
N LEU A 58 -6.24 4.53 2.43
CA LEU A 58 -6.34 5.84 3.07
C LEU A 58 -6.70 5.64 4.54
N VAL A 59 -5.79 5.96 5.44
CA VAL A 59 -5.96 5.75 6.88
C VAL A 59 -6.96 6.74 7.44
N THR A 60 -7.97 6.23 8.15
CA THR A 60 -9.01 7.05 8.81
C THR A 60 -8.93 6.97 10.34
N GLU A 61 -8.40 5.88 10.89
CA GLU A 61 -8.28 5.67 12.33
C GLU A 61 -7.05 4.80 12.66
N GLU A 62 -6.33 5.18 13.71
CA GLU A 62 -5.20 4.45 14.26
C GLU A 62 -5.58 3.91 15.66
N LEU A 63 -5.52 2.60 15.85
CA LEU A 63 -5.89 1.96 17.11
C LEU A 63 -4.70 1.92 18.08
N ASP A 64 -4.96 2.28 19.34
CA ASP A 64 -4.02 2.11 20.45
C ASP A 64 -3.82 0.63 20.82
N VAL A 65 -4.82 -0.22 20.61
CA VAL A 65 -4.78 -1.65 20.94
C VAL A 65 -5.32 -2.44 19.75
N TRP A 66 -4.54 -3.43 19.29
CA TRP A 66 -4.88 -4.26 18.14
C TRP A 66 -4.39 -5.71 18.33
N PRO A 67 -4.92 -6.69 17.57
CA PRO A 67 -4.69 -8.12 17.81
C PRO A 67 -3.21 -8.53 17.88
N GLU A 68 -2.37 -8.15 16.92
CA GLU A 68 -0.95 -8.52 16.91
C GLU A 68 -0.03 -7.52 17.66
N LYS A 69 -0.53 -6.56 18.46
CA LYS A 69 0.30 -5.52 19.12
C LYS A 69 1.51 -6.06 19.91
N ASN A 70 1.40 -7.26 20.46
CA ASN A 70 2.46 -7.90 21.25
C ASN A 70 3.53 -8.63 20.39
N VAL A 71 3.28 -8.83 19.09
CA VAL A 71 4.18 -9.54 18.16
C VAL A 71 4.57 -8.71 16.92
N ARG A 72 3.85 -7.62 16.64
CA ARG A 72 4.14 -6.62 15.61
C ARG A 72 4.31 -5.23 16.20
N GLN A 73 5.22 -4.46 15.60
CA GLN A 73 5.37 -3.04 15.87
C GLN A 73 4.94 -2.27 14.62
N ARG A 74 3.89 -1.44 14.75
CA ARG A 74 3.55 -0.41 13.78
C ARG A 74 4.66 0.66 13.80
N LYS A 75 5.10 1.09 12.62
CA LYS A 75 5.92 2.29 12.44
C LYS A 75 5.50 2.98 11.15
N TRP A 76 5.07 4.24 11.25
CA TRP A 76 4.93 5.15 10.12
C TRP A 76 6.30 5.48 9.53
N MET A 77 6.37 5.58 8.20
CA MET A 77 7.57 5.87 7.43
C MET A 77 7.16 6.62 6.17
N THR A 78 7.97 7.58 5.74
CA THR A 78 7.82 8.14 4.40
C THR A 78 8.10 7.06 3.34
N VAL A 79 7.65 7.26 2.09
CA VAL A 79 7.98 6.31 1.01
C VAL A 79 9.50 6.20 0.80
N ASN A 80 10.25 7.29 1.01
CA ASN A 80 11.70 7.27 0.86
C ASN A 80 12.37 6.42 1.96
N GLU A 81 12.02 6.60 3.23
CA GLU A 81 12.46 5.73 4.33
C GLU A 81 12.08 4.26 4.08
N ALA A 82 10.83 4.00 3.64
CA ALA A 82 10.35 2.66 3.36
C ALA A 82 11.18 1.99 2.23
N ARG A 83 11.56 2.74 1.19
CA ARG A 83 12.42 2.23 0.09
C ARG A 83 13.82 1.87 0.55
N GLU A 84 14.35 2.50 1.59
CA GLU A 84 15.65 2.14 2.18
C GLU A 84 15.55 0.87 3.04
N VAL A 85 14.54 0.78 3.90
CA VAL A 85 14.38 -0.33 4.87
C VAL A 85 13.76 -1.61 4.24
N CYS A 86 13.14 -1.51 3.06
CA CYS A 86 12.64 -2.66 2.32
C CYS A 86 13.78 -3.52 1.74
N ALA A 87 13.83 -4.79 2.14
CA ALA A 87 14.86 -5.73 1.69
C ALA A 87 14.56 -6.40 0.34
N HIS A 88 13.29 -6.45 -0.09
CA HIS A 88 12.87 -7.13 -1.31
C HIS A 88 12.54 -6.14 -2.43
N SER A 89 12.91 -6.48 -3.68
CA SER A 89 12.66 -5.62 -4.86
C SER A 89 11.17 -5.34 -5.07
N TRP A 90 10.33 -6.37 -4.97
CA TRP A 90 8.87 -6.26 -5.13
C TRP A 90 8.25 -5.22 -4.17
N MET A 91 8.78 -5.07 -2.96
CA MET A 91 8.29 -4.05 -2.01
C MET A 91 8.62 -2.64 -2.50
N LYS A 92 9.80 -2.43 -3.09
CA LYS A 92 10.21 -1.14 -3.67
C LYS A 92 9.41 -0.84 -4.94
N GLU A 93 9.09 -1.85 -5.72
CA GLU A 93 8.21 -1.76 -6.89
C GLU A 93 6.77 -1.39 -6.49
N ALA A 94 6.23 -2.00 -5.43
CA ALA A 94 4.92 -1.64 -4.87
C ALA A 94 4.88 -0.20 -4.37
N LEU A 95 5.92 0.26 -3.66
CA LEU A 95 6.05 1.67 -3.25
C LEU A 95 6.12 2.62 -4.45
N ASN A 96 6.86 2.27 -5.51
CA ASN A 96 6.91 3.06 -6.74
C ASN A 96 5.55 3.07 -7.47
N ALA A 97 4.80 1.96 -7.47
CA ALA A 97 3.46 1.87 -8.04
C ALA A 97 2.46 2.74 -7.27
N PHE A 98 2.51 2.70 -5.93
CA PHE A 98 1.74 3.58 -5.06
C PHE A 98 2.00 5.06 -5.36
N VAL A 99 3.26 5.52 -5.37
CA VAL A 99 3.59 6.92 -5.69
C VAL A 99 3.07 7.34 -7.06
N ARG A 100 3.19 6.47 -8.08
CA ARG A 100 2.66 6.76 -9.42
C ARG A 100 1.14 6.91 -9.42
N GLN A 101 0.41 6.02 -8.77
CA GLN A 101 -1.06 6.13 -8.68
C GLN A 101 -1.47 7.38 -7.88
N PHE A 102 -0.81 7.66 -6.76
CA PHE A 102 -1.09 8.82 -5.92
C PHE A 102 -0.88 10.15 -6.68
N LEU A 103 0.22 10.30 -7.41
CA LEU A 103 0.47 11.47 -8.26
C LEU A 103 -0.55 11.62 -9.39
N LEU A 104 -1.00 10.51 -9.99
CA LEU A 104 -2.04 10.50 -11.03
C LEU A 104 -3.44 10.85 -10.48
N LEU A 105 -3.70 10.57 -9.20
CA LEU A 105 -4.95 10.98 -8.55
C LEU A 105 -4.95 12.49 -8.28
N GLN A 106 -3.84 13.05 -7.78
CA GLN A 106 -3.72 14.50 -7.58
C GLN A 106 -3.92 15.29 -8.88
N SER A 107 -3.26 14.87 -9.98
CA SER A 107 -3.41 15.56 -11.27
C SER A 107 -4.83 15.48 -11.87
N ARG A 108 -5.64 14.51 -11.45
CA ARG A 108 -7.06 14.41 -11.84
C ARG A 108 -7.98 15.32 -11.01
N GLU A 109 -7.65 15.52 -9.75
CA GLU A 109 -8.35 16.50 -8.90
C GLU A 109 -8.12 17.92 -9.44
N ASP A 110 -6.87 18.25 -9.81
CA ASP A 110 -6.52 19.55 -10.43
C ASP A 110 -7.25 19.79 -11.77
N GLU A 111 -7.30 18.81 -12.67
CA GLU A 111 -8.06 18.90 -13.94
C GLU A 111 -9.57 19.12 -13.71
N SER A 112 -10.14 18.52 -12.66
CA SER A 112 -11.56 18.71 -12.33
C SER A 112 -11.90 20.13 -11.86
N VAL A 113 -10.92 20.82 -11.25
CA VAL A 113 -11.03 22.22 -10.83
C VAL A 113 -10.65 23.18 -11.98
N ALA A 114 -9.75 22.79 -12.87
CA ALA A 114 -9.33 23.54 -14.05
C ALA A 114 -10.45 23.81 -15.08
N SER A 115 -11.58 23.09 -15.00
CA SER A 115 -12.80 23.45 -15.74
C SER A 115 -13.35 24.84 -15.35
N CYS A 116 -12.96 25.39 -14.20
CA CYS A 116 -13.31 26.73 -13.74
C CYS A 116 -12.11 27.70 -13.76
N ARG A 117 -11.82 28.21 -14.97
CA ARG A 117 -10.86 29.27 -15.37
C ARG A 117 -9.48 28.77 -15.81
N ALA A 118 -9.18 29.05 -17.08
CA ALA A 118 -7.84 28.99 -17.66
C ALA A 118 -7.01 30.23 -17.29
N GLU A 119 -5.68 30.11 -17.52
CA GLU A 119 -4.65 31.17 -17.40
C GLU A 119 -4.36 31.62 -15.95
N GLU A 120 -3.11 31.76 -15.47
CA GLU A 120 -1.79 31.73 -16.10
C GLU A 120 -0.67 31.54 -15.03
N LEU A 121 0.57 31.23 -15.43
CA LEU A 121 1.83 31.24 -14.63
C LEU A 121 1.90 30.26 -13.42
N ARG A 122 2.95 29.44 -13.20
CA ARG A 122 4.38 29.58 -13.55
C ARG A 122 5.12 28.28 -13.20
N ALA A 123 6.22 27.98 -13.89
CA ALA A 123 7.20 27.01 -13.39
C ALA A 123 7.83 27.47 -12.05
N SER A 124 8.43 26.51 -11.32
CA SER A 124 9.07 26.64 -9.99
C SER A 124 8.16 26.50 -8.75
N ILE A 125 7.51 25.34 -8.60
CA ILE A 125 7.39 24.67 -7.29
C ILE A 125 7.84 23.22 -7.48
N GLU A 126 9.16 23.01 -7.49
CA GLU A 126 9.76 21.69 -7.39
C GLU A 126 9.88 21.31 -5.90
N ASP A 127 9.61 20.03 -5.59
CA ASP A 127 10.18 19.29 -4.44
C ASP A 127 9.72 19.53 -2.97
N GLN A 128 8.56 20.14 -2.66
CA GLN A 128 8.18 20.36 -1.22
C GLN A 128 6.75 20.02 -0.73
N VAL A 129 5.80 19.52 -1.54
CA VAL A 129 4.40 19.30 -1.06
C VAL A 129 3.91 17.84 -1.12
N VAL A 130 4.71 16.93 -1.71
CA VAL A 130 4.27 15.53 -1.92
C VAL A 130 4.51 14.62 -0.71
N GLU A 131 5.50 14.90 0.16
CA GLU A 131 5.82 13.98 1.27
C GLU A 131 4.79 14.01 2.42
N GLU A 132 4.44 15.17 3.00
CA GLU A 132 3.59 15.23 4.22
C GLU A 132 2.19 14.61 4.07
N LYS A 133 1.64 14.54 2.84
CA LYS A 133 0.30 13.94 2.61
C LYS A 133 0.35 12.43 2.36
N VAL A 134 1.53 11.86 2.12
CA VAL A 134 1.72 10.42 1.87
C VAL A 134 1.76 9.61 3.17
N ASP A 135 2.11 10.24 4.30
CA ASP A 135 2.24 9.58 5.60
C ASP A 135 0.93 8.95 6.13
N PHE A 136 -0.23 9.40 5.64
CA PHE A 136 -1.56 8.84 5.95
C PHE A 136 -1.96 7.64 5.06
N TYR A 137 -1.06 7.11 4.24
CA TYR A 137 -1.35 5.97 3.38
C TYR A 137 -0.53 4.76 3.78
N LEU A 138 -1.23 3.66 4.03
CA LEU A 138 -0.61 2.37 4.29
C LEU A 138 -0.66 1.52 3.01
N VAL A 139 0.44 0.81 2.74
CA VAL A 139 0.56 -0.18 1.66
C VAL A 139 0.33 -1.56 2.26
N ASP A 140 -0.72 -2.25 1.82
CA ASP A 140 -1.30 -3.48 2.41
C ASP A 140 -1.36 -4.64 1.39
N GLY A 141 -1.25 -5.93 1.79
CA GLY A 141 -0.90 -7.07 0.91
C GLY A 141 -1.68 -8.43 0.95
N TRP A 142 -2.14 -8.89 -0.23
CA TRP A 142 -2.85 -10.16 -0.68
C TRP A 142 -2.53 -11.50 0.02
N ALA A 143 -3.58 -12.17 0.49
CA ALA A 143 -4.38 -13.26 -0.14
C ALA A 143 -3.72 -14.50 -0.85
N SER A 144 -2.53 -15.00 -0.49
CA SER A 144 -1.80 -15.92 -1.40
C SER A 144 -2.54 -17.21 -1.85
N HIS A 145 -2.50 -17.54 -3.15
CA HIS A 145 -2.73 -18.92 -3.66
C HIS A 145 -1.37 -19.63 -3.90
N PRO A 146 -1.28 -20.96 -3.72
CA PRO A 146 -0.11 -21.72 -4.14
C PRO A 146 -0.09 -21.86 -5.66
N VAL A 147 0.84 -21.17 -6.34
CA VAL A 147 1.11 -21.43 -7.75
C VAL A 147 1.62 -22.86 -7.91
N SER A 148 0.84 -23.66 -8.64
CA SER A 148 1.25 -25.00 -9.03
C SER A 148 2.29 -24.88 -10.14
N CYS A 149 3.55 -25.20 -9.84
CA CYS A 149 4.52 -25.51 -10.87
C CYS A 149 4.08 -26.81 -11.56
N SER A 150 3.35 -26.69 -12.67
CA SER A 150 3.25 -27.77 -13.64
C SER A 150 4.66 -28.02 -14.21
N ASN A 151 5.10 -29.28 -14.15
CA ASN A 151 6.33 -29.78 -14.79
C ASN A 151 6.27 -29.64 -16.32
#